data_AF-X1BZU5-F1
#
_entry.id   AF-X1BZU5-F1
#
_cell.length_a   1.000
_cell.length_b   1.000
_cell.length_c   1.000
_cell.angle_alpha   90.00
_cell.angle_beta   90.00
_cell.angle_gamma   90.00
#
_symmetry.space_group_name_H-M   'P 1'
#
loop_
_entity.id
_entity.type
_entity.pdbx_description
1 polymer ?
#
loop_
_entity_poly.entity_id
_entity_poly.type
_entity_poly.pdbx_seq_one_letter_code
_entity_poly.pdbx_strand_id
1 'polypeptide(L)'
;LQGLGLETFTYFLLFSLLRGFATGGFWPIINSFGNDSTEEGERSQFFGILQALFQLFQIIGMVVSAILFQNSFWREYFWIIGIVYILFGLMILVKGKEPKRASTQKELSEVLLNDGVSYDYKLNKKTIRSTIFAPTNIIAFVEGLFTAVMLTVPDFLFVPYIQSDPFNISPFASSIFMIMFGLPGGLLGSLVLAKLSDRLAKRNIKNRVYMIVISIIGLFGFFMIFFFLPLPHLNVDQGNNIGFLFSLPMIWLLGILTLLVRAVVGLWSINQPPILQAINLPEA
;
A
#
# COMPACT_ATOMS: atom_id res chain seq x y z
N LEU A 1 -19.57 -28.90 9.90
CA LEU A 1 -20.50 -28.23 8.97
C LEU A 1 -20.00 -28.48 7.55
N GLN A 2 -20.67 -29.34 6.78
CA GLN A 2 -20.41 -29.43 5.34
C GLN A 2 -20.78 -28.08 4.71
N GLY A 3 -19.90 -27.53 3.88
CA GLY A 3 -20.21 -26.30 3.13
C GLY A 3 -21.43 -26.54 2.25
N LEU A 4 -22.38 -25.60 2.21
CA LEU A 4 -23.64 -25.68 1.45
C LEU A 4 -23.39 -25.55 -0.08
N GLY A 5 -22.23 -25.99 -0.56
CA GLY A 5 -21.80 -25.96 -1.95
C GLY A 5 -22.02 -24.61 -2.62
N LEU A 6 -22.94 -24.58 -3.59
CA LEU A 6 -23.25 -23.43 -4.43
C LEU A 6 -23.78 -22.24 -3.63
N GLU A 7 -24.54 -22.45 -2.56
CA GLU A 7 -25.10 -21.36 -1.75
C GLU A 7 -23.99 -20.57 -1.06
N THR A 8 -23.09 -21.28 -0.37
CA THR A 8 -21.93 -20.65 0.30
C THR A 8 -21.03 -19.94 -0.70
N PHE A 9 -20.81 -20.55 -1.88
CA PHE A 9 -20.03 -19.93 -2.95
C PHE A 9 -20.70 -18.66 -3.50
N THR A 10 -22.02 -18.68 -3.70
CA THR A 10 -22.79 -17.53 -4.21
C THR A 10 -22.71 -16.36 -3.23
N TYR A 11 -22.92 -16.61 -1.93
CA TYR A 11 -22.75 -15.58 -0.90
C TYR A 11 -21.33 -15.03 -0.89
N PHE A 12 -20.32 -15.92 -0.92
CA PHE A 12 -18.92 -15.50 -0.98
C PHE A 12 -18.65 -14.60 -2.19
N LEU A 13 -19.11 -14.97 -3.38
CA LEU A 13 -18.92 -14.19 -4.60
C LEU A 13 -19.61 -12.83 -4.51
N LEU A 14 -20.88 -12.80 -4.08
CA LEU A 14 -21.65 -11.57 -3.96
C LEU A 14 -21.01 -10.59 -2.97
N PHE A 15 -20.64 -11.05 -1.78
CA PHE A 15 -19.98 -10.19 -0.79
C PHE A 15 -18.57 -9.78 -1.22
N SER A 16 -17.85 -10.63 -1.95
CA SER A 16 -16.54 -10.28 -2.52
C SER A 16 -16.65 -9.19 -3.59
N LEU A 17 -17.65 -9.26 -4.46
CA LEU A 17 -17.93 -8.23 -5.47
C LEU A 17 -18.33 -6.91 -4.84
N LEU A 18 -19.23 -6.93 -3.85
CA LEU A 18 -19.61 -5.73 -3.10
C LEU A 18 -18.42 -5.07 -2.42
N ARG A 19 -17.58 -5.87 -1.75
CA ARG A 19 -16.33 -5.38 -1.15
C ARG A 19 -15.40 -4.79 -2.20
N GLY A 20 -15.20 -5.47 -3.33
CA GLY A 20 -14.33 -5.00 -4.41
C GLY A 20 -14.79 -3.66 -4.99
N PHE A 21 -16.09 -3.53 -5.27
CA PHE A 21 -16.68 -2.29 -5.75
C PHE A 21 -16.52 -1.14 -4.74
N ALA A 22 -16.83 -1.39 -3.47
CA ALA A 22 -16.70 -0.38 -2.41
C ALA A 22 -15.24 0.06 -2.20
N THR A 23 -14.28 -0.86 -2.36
CA THR A 23 -12.86 -0.57 -2.10
C THR A 23 -12.13 0.07 -3.28
N GLY A 24 -12.56 -0.19 -4.52
CA GLY A 24 -11.89 0.32 -5.72
C GLY A 24 -11.84 1.85 -5.82
N GLY A 25 -12.79 2.55 -5.19
CA GLY A 25 -12.84 4.01 -5.20
C GLY A 25 -11.89 4.71 -4.22
N PHE A 26 -11.33 4.01 -3.23
CA PHE A 26 -10.55 4.67 -2.17
C PHE A 26 -9.25 5.31 -2.70
N TRP A 27 -8.51 4.61 -3.56
CA TRP A 27 -7.21 5.10 -4.02
C TRP A 27 -7.31 6.37 -4.88
N PRO A 28 -8.23 6.47 -5.86
CA PRO A 28 -8.49 7.73 -6.56
C PRO A 28 -8.87 8.87 -5.61
N ILE A 29 -9.73 8.62 -4.61
CA ILE A 29 -10.15 9.64 -3.63
C ILE A 29 -8.96 10.12 -2.81
N ILE A 30 -8.12 9.20 -2.31
CA ILE A 30 -6.90 9.54 -1.56
C ILE A 30 -5.94 10.39 -2.42
N ASN A 31 -5.75 10.02 -3.68
CA ASN A 31 -4.86 10.78 -4.58
C ASN A 31 -5.40 12.18 -4.87
N SER A 32 -6.71 12.31 -5.09
CA SER A 32 -7.36 13.62 -5.27
C SER A 32 -7.24 14.47 -4.00
N PHE A 33 -7.59 13.90 -2.85
CA PHE A 33 -7.50 14.59 -1.57
C PHE A 33 -6.06 15.01 -1.27
N GLY A 34 -5.08 14.12 -1.46
CA GLY A 34 -3.67 14.42 -1.28
C GLY A 34 -3.20 15.54 -2.20
N ASN A 35 -3.61 15.53 -3.47
CA ASN A 35 -3.29 16.59 -4.43
C ASN A 35 -3.81 17.97 -3.97
N ASP A 36 -5.06 18.02 -3.47
CA ASP A 36 -5.76 19.25 -3.10
C ASP A 36 -5.43 19.75 -1.67
N SER A 37 -4.91 18.88 -0.80
CA SER A 37 -4.63 19.21 0.61
C SER A 37 -3.14 19.42 0.92
N THR A 38 -2.25 19.12 -0.03
CA THR A 38 -0.80 19.18 0.20
C THR A 38 -0.07 19.98 -0.87
N GLU A 39 0.91 20.76 -0.42
CA GLU A 39 1.82 21.45 -1.32
C GLU A 39 2.73 20.46 -2.06
N GLU A 40 3.14 20.81 -3.29
CA GLU A 40 3.98 19.97 -4.15
C GLU A 40 5.26 19.46 -3.44
N GLY A 41 5.84 20.29 -2.57
CA GLY A 41 7.06 19.99 -1.82
C GLY A 41 6.89 19.06 -0.61
N GLU A 42 5.66 18.66 -0.29
CA GLU A 42 5.29 17.86 0.88
C GLU A 42 4.50 16.59 0.52
N ARG A 43 4.20 16.39 -0.77
CA ARG A 43 3.39 15.26 -1.25
C ARG A 43 3.98 13.91 -0.87
N SER A 44 5.31 13.72 -0.97
CA SER A 44 5.90 12.42 -0.58
C SER A 44 5.74 12.16 0.90
N GLN A 45 5.78 13.20 1.74
CA GLN A 45 5.59 13.06 3.18
C GLN A 45 4.15 12.67 3.50
N PHE A 46 3.15 13.23 2.80
CA PHE A 46 1.76 12.80 2.94
C PHE A 46 1.58 11.32 2.60
N PHE A 47 2.03 10.90 1.41
CA PHE A 47 1.96 9.48 1.03
C PHE A 47 2.82 8.60 1.92
N GLY A 48 3.92 9.14 2.46
CA GLY A 48 4.80 8.48 3.40
C GLY A 48 4.14 8.15 4.74
N ILE A 49 3.41 9.12 5.30
CA ILE A 49 2.62 8.94 6.53
C ILE A 49 1.47 7.98 6.27
N LEU A 50 0.75 8.14 5.16
CA LEU A 50 -0.34 7.24 4.80
C LEU A 50 0.15 5.79 4.67
N GLN A 51 1.26 5.59 3.97
CA GLN A 51 1.85 4.26 3.78
C GLN A 51 2.40 3.68 5.08
N ALA A 52 2.93 4.51 5.98
CA ALA A 52 3.32 4.08 7.33
C ALA A 52 2.12 3.57 8.13
N LEU A 53 1.00 4.31 8.10
CA LEU A 53 -0.23 3.93 8.77
C LEU A 53 -0.82 2.64 8.19
N PHE A 54 -0.87 2.49 6.86
CA PHE A 54 -1.31 1.26 6.22
C PHE A 54 -0.49 0.05 6.67
N GLN A 55 0.83 0.17 6.72
CA GLN A 55 1.68 -0.94 7.16
C GLN A 55 1.50 -1.26 8.64
N LEU A 56 1.39 -0.24 9.49
CA LEU A 56 1.11 -0.42 10.91
C LEU A 56 -0.21 -1.18 11.12
N PHE A 57 -1.30 -0.71 10.51
CA PHE A 57 -2.62 -1.34 10.66
C PHE A 57 -2.72 -2.69 9.97
N GLN A 58 -2.02 -2.91 8.86
CA GLN A 58 -1.91 -4.24 8.22
C GLN A 58 -1.30 -5.24 9.21
N ILE A 59 -0.20 -4.88 9.88
CA ILE A 59 0.49 -5.76 10.82
C ILE A 59 -0.32 -5.98 12.10
N ILE A 60 -0.97 -4.93 12.63
CA ILE A 60 -1.94 -5.09 13.73
C ILE A 60 -3.05 -6.06 13.31
N GLY A 61 -3.58 -5.92 12.10
CA GLY A 61 -4.58 -6.82 11.53
C GLY A 61 -4.08 -8.27 11.40
N MET A 62 -2.81 -8.47 11.01
CA MET A 62 -2.19 -9.80 10.95
C MET A 62 -2.08 -10.44 12.34
N VAL A 63 -1.66 -9.70 13.36
CA VAL A 63 -1.55 -10.22 14.74
C VAL A 63 -2.93 -10.56 15.30
N VAL A 64 -3.89 -9.62 15.20
CA VAL A 64 -5.25 -9.82 15.71
C VAL A 64 -5.94 -10.98 14.99
N SER A 65 -5.80 -11.09 13.66
CA SER A 65 -6.37 -12.21 12.91
C SER A 65 -5.71 -13.54 13.29
N ALA A 66 -4.38 -13.59 13.41
CA ALA A 66 -3.68 -14.80 13.83
C ALA A 66 -4.18 -15.31 15.19
N ILE A 67 -4.31 -14.42 16.18
CA ILE A 67 -4.80 -14.78 17.52
C ILE A 67 -6.26 -15.25 17.47
N LEU A 68 -7.15 -14.49 16.85
CA LEU A 68 -8.58 -14.83 16.86
C LEU A 68 -8.87 -16.11 16.07
N PHE A 69 -8.27 -16.29 14.89
CA PHE A 69 -8.49 -17.49 14.08
C PHE A 69 -7.92 -18.75 14.74
N GLN A 70 -6.75 -18.67 15.39
CA GLN A 70 -6.19 -19.80 16.15
C GLN A 70 -7.11 -20.24 17.31
N ASN A 71 -7.83 -19.30 17.91
CA ASN A 71 -8.77 -19.56 18.99
C ASN A 71 -10.22 -19.77 18.49
N SER A 72 -10.42 -20.03 17.19
CA SER A 72 -11.74 -20.26 16.57
C SER A 72 -12.72 -19.06 16.62
N PHE A 73 -12.24 -17.85 16.90
CA PHE A 73 -13.02 -16.60 16.96
C PHE A 73 -13.06 -15.83 15.63
N TRP A 74 -13.18 -16.54 14.51
CA TRP A 74 -13.16 -15.92 13.18
C TRP A 74 -14.40 -15.05 12.91
N ARG A 75 -15.55 -15.36 13.52
CA ARG A 75 -16.78 -14.57 13.37
C ARG A 75 -16.62 -13.21 14.05
N GLU A 76 -16.12 -13.23 15.28
CA GLU A 76 -15.85 -12.07 16.11
C GLU A 76 -14.87 -11.13 15.42
N TYR A 77 -13.83 -11.68 14.77
CA TYR A 77 -12.93 -10.89 13.93
C TYR A 77 -13.70 -10.09 12.88
N PHE A 78 -14.59 -10.71 12.10
CA PHE A 78 -15.36 -9.99 11.08
C PHE A 78 -16.34 -8.97 11.68
N TRP A 79 -17.00 -9.28 12.80
CA TRP A 79 -17.87 -8.33 13.50
C TRP A 79 -17.11 -7.10 13.98
N ILE A 80 -15.95 -7.28 14.62
CA ILE A 80 -15.11 -6.20 15.11
C ILE A 80 -14.66 -5.30 13.96
N ILE A 81 -14.15 -5.89 12.87
CA ILE A 81 -13.71 -5.12 11.71
C ILE A 81 -14.86 -4.37 11.04
N GLY A 82 -16.05 -4.99 10.93
CA GLY A 82 -17.24 -4.33 10.41
C GLY A 82 -17.67 -3.12 11.24
N ILE A 83 -17.70 -3.26 12.57
CA ILE A 83 -18.01 -2.16 13.50
C ILE A 83 -16.99 -1.03 13.35
N VAL A 84 -15.70 -1.36 13.31
CA VAL A 84 -14.64 -0.36 13.13
C VAL A 84 -14.82 0.42 11.83
N TYR A 85 -15.13 -0.24 10.70
CA TYR A 85 -15.40 0.45 9.44
C TYR A 85 -16.61 1.38 9.52
N ILE A 86 -17.71 0.95 10.15
CA ILE A 86 -18.90 1.78 10.32
C ILE A 86 -18.58 3.00 11.17
N LEU A 87 -17.85 2.84 12.28
CA LEU A 87 -17.47 3.94 13.17
C LEU A 87 -16.59 4.97 12.44
N PHE A 88 -15.57 4.52 11.70
CA PHE A 88 -14.73 5.43 10.91
C PHE A 88 -15.50 6.09 9.77
N GLY A 89 -16.39 5.37 9.10
CA GLY A 89 -17.26 5.92 8.07
C GLY A 89 -18.16 7.03 8.61
N LEU A 90 -18.79 6.82 9.77
CA LEU A 90 -19.59 7.83 10.46
C LEU A 90 -18.75 9.03 10.92
N MET A 91 -17.53 8.78 11.41
CA MET A 91 -16.62 9.85 11.80
C MET A 91 -16.25 10.75 10.61
N ILE A 92 -15.95 10.16 9.45
CA ILE A 92 -15.68 10.90 8.21
C ILE A 92 -16.93 11.64 7.75
N LEU A 93 -18.12 11.03 7.83
CA LEU A 93 -19.37 11.68 7.45
C LEU A 93 -19.66 12.95 8.29
N VAL A 94 -19.36 12.91 9.59
CA VAL A 94 -19.66 14.02 10.51
C VAL A 94 -18.56 15.09 10.54
N LYS A 95 -17.28 14.68 10.45
CA LYS A 95 -16.12 15.58 10.64
C LYS A 95 -15.32 15.85 9.37
N GLY A 96 -15.53 15.07 8.31
CA GLY A 96 -14.81 15.21 7.06
C GLY A 96 -15.05 16.57 6.43
N LYS A 97 -13.97 17.26 6.09
CA LYS A 97 -14.01 18.51 5.33
C LYS A 97 -13.30 18.26 4.02
N GLU A 98 -13.99 18.55 2.92
CA GLU A 98 -13.41 18.46 1.59
C GLU A 98 -12.54 19.71 1.34
N PRO A 99 -11.25 19.55 0.99
CA PRO A 99 -10.41 20.69 0.65
C PRO A 99 -10.93 21.37 -0.61
N LYS A 100 -10.71 22.68 -0.75
CA LYS A 100 -11.00 23.38 -2.00
C LYS A 100 -10.11 22.79 -3.10
N ARG A 101 -10.71 22.37 -4.21
CA ARG A 101 -10.01 21.77 -5.34
C ARG A 101 -8.93 22.69 -5.90
N ALA A 102 -7.77 22.14 -6.23
CA ALA A 102 -6.60 22.86 -6.76
C ALA A 102 -6.09 24.02 -5.88
N SER A 103 -6.52 24.11 -4.61
CA SER A 103 -6.17 25.23 -3.72
C SER A 103 -4.69 25.32 -3.37
N THR A 104 -3.95 24.23 -3.53
CA THR A 104 -2.50 24.13 -3.26
C THR A 104 -1.63 24.28 -4.52
N GLN A 105 -2.22 24.45 -5.71
CA GLN A 105 -1.47 24.69 -6.95
C GLN A 105 -1.03 26.16 -7.00
N LYS A 106 0.26 26.41 -7.22
CA LYS A 106 0.81 27.79 -7.19
C LYS A 106 0.16 28.71 -8.21
N GLU A 107 -0.23 28.17 -9.36
CA GLU A 107 -0.85 28.90 -10.46
C GLU A 107 -2.28 29.34 -10.15
N LEU A 108 -2.95 28.67 -9.20
CA LEU A 108 -4.37 28.85 -8.88
C LEU A 108 -4.62 29.28 -7.43
N SER A 109 -3.66 29.08 -6.53
CA SER A 109 -3.81 29.31 -5.09
C SER A 109 -4.14 30.76 -4.79
N GLU A 110 -3.46 31.72 -5.42
CA GLU A 110 -3.70 33.16 -5.21
C GLU A 110 -5.12 33.59 -5.58
N VAL A 111 -5.70 32.98 -6.62
CA VAL A 111 -7.05 33.30 -7.11
C VAL A 111 -8.13 32.59 -6.28
N LEU A 112 -7.89 31.34 -5.88
CA LEU A 112 -8.84 30.49 -5.13
C LEU A 112 -8.87 30.74 -3.62
N LEU A 113 -7.90 31.48 -3.09
CA LEU A 113 -7.91 31.96 -1.70
C LEU A 113 -9.02 33.01 -1.45
N ASN A 114 -9.49 33.70 -2.49
CA ASN A 114 -10.65 34.57 -2.38
C ASN A 114 -11.94 33.73 -2.36
N ASP A 115 -12.73 33.85 -1.29
CA ASP A 115 -13.95 33.05 -1.05
C ASP A 115 -15.07 33.19 -2.09
N GLY A 116 -14.90 34.08 -3.09
CA GLY A 116 -15.86 34.29 -4.18
C GLY A 116 -15.55 33.54 -5.48
N VAL A 117 -14.41 32.85 -5.61
CA VAL A 117 -14.00 32.18 -6.86
C VAL A 117 -13.86 30.68 -6.64
N SER A 118 -14.74 29.90 -7.28
CA SER A 118 -14.68 28.44 -7.33
C SER A 118 -14.07 27.94 -8.63
N TYR A 119 -13.24 26.91 -8.54
CA TYR A 119 -12.73 26.20 -9.71
C TYR A 119 -13.74 25.13 -10.16
N ASP A 120 -14.58 25.46 -11.15
CA ASP A 120 -15.70 24.62 -11.60
C ASP A 120 -15.43 23.85 -12.91
N TYR A 121 -14.17 23.62 -13.27
CA TYR A 121 -13.86 22.87 -14.48
C TYR A 121 -14.36 21.42 -14.40
N LYS A 122 -15.02 20.99 -15.47
CA LYS A 122 -15.54 19.62 -15.65
C LYS A 122 -14.84 18.95 -16.83
N LEU A 123 -14.33 17.75 -16.57
CA LEU A 123 -13.80 16.89 -17.62
C LEU A 123 -14.87 16.64 -18.68
N ASN A 124 -14.56 17.02 -19.92
CA ASN A 124 -15.38 16.65 -21.07
C ASN A 124 -14.78 15.43 -21.78
N LYS A 125 -15.58 14.79 -22.64
CA LYS A 125 -15.16 13.58 -23.38
C LYS A 125 -13.86 13.77 -24.18
N LYS A 126 -13.62 14.97 -24.72
CA LYS A 126 -12.41 15.28 -25.50
C LYS A 126 -11.19 15.33 -24.57
N THR A 127 -11.29 16.02 -23.44
CA THR A 127 -10.23 16.09 -22.42
C THR A 127 -9.91 14.71 -21.88
N ILE A 128 -10.93 13.92 -21.48
CA ILE A 128 -10.74 12.54 -21.00
C ILE A 128 -9.96 11.71 -22.02
N ARG A 129 -10.37 11.76 -23.29
CA ARG A 129 -9.69 11.02 -24.36
C ARG A 129 -8.25 11.50 -24.56
N SER A 130 -8.02 12.80 -24.65
CA SER A 130 -6.67 13.33 -24.84
C SER A 130 -5.74 13.03 -23.67
N THR A 131 -6.27 12.99 -22.44
CA THR A 131 -5.51 12.66 -21.24
C THR A 131 -5.20 11.18 -21.18
N ILE A 132 -6.19 10.29 -21.27
CA ILE A 132 -5.97 8.83 -21.19
C ILE A 132 -4.98 8.35 -22.26
N PHE A 133 -5.10 8.87 -23.48
CA PHE A 133 -4.24 8.47 -24.61
C PHE A 133 -3.00 9.36 -24.79
N ALA A 134 -2.67 10.22 -23.82
CA ALA A 134 -1.40 10.93 -23.82
C ALA A 134 -0.24 9.93 -23.76
N PRO A 135 0.85 10.10 -24.52
CA PRO A 135 1.98 9.17 -24.51
C PRO A 135 2.54 8.93 -23.11
N THR A 136 2.59 9.97 -22.28
CA THR A 136 3.04 9.90 -20.88
C THR A 136 2.15 9.00 -20.03
N ASN A 137 0.83 9.08 -20.20
CA ASN A 137 -0.12 8.25 -19.46
C ASN A 137 -0.17 6.81 -19.97
N ILE A 138 0.02 6.57 -21.26
CA ILE A 138 0.15 5.22 -21.79
C ILE A 138 1.41 4.56 -21.22
N ILE A 139 2.55 5.27 -21.21
CA ILE A 139 3.80 4.76 -20.61
C ILE A 139 3.59 4.47 -19.12
N ALA A 140 2.99 5.40 -18.37
CA ALA A 140 2.71 5.23 -16.95
C ALA A 140 1.73 4.07 -16.68
N PHE A 141 0.75 3.86 -17.55
CA PHE A 141 -0.19 2.74 -17.45
C PHE A 141 0.53 1.40 -17.66
N VAL A 142 1.37 1.30 -18.71
CA VAL A 142 2.14 0.09 -18.99
C VAL A 142 3.13 -0.20 -17.87
N GLU A 143 3.90 0.81 -17.43
CA GLU A 143 4.80 0.69 -16.28
C GLU A 143 4.04 0.26 -15.02
N GLY A 144 2.94 0.94 -14.70
CA GLY A 144 2.10 0.64 -13.55
C GLY A 144 1.53 -0.78 -13.57
N LEU A 145 1.16 -1.31 -14.74
CA LEU A 145 0.69 -2.69 -14.88
C LEU A 145 1.77 -3.72 -14.51
N PHE A 146 2.98 -3.56 -15.07
CA PHE A 146 4.09 -4.48 -14.78
C PHE A 146 4.59 -4.34 -13.34
N THR A 147 4.71 -3.10 -12.85
CA THR A 147 5.11 -2.84 -11.47
C THR A 147 4.08 -3.36 -10.47
N ALA A 148 2.78 -3.27 -10.77
CA ALA A 148 1.73 -3.83 -9.93
C ALA A 148 1.87 -5.36 -9.81
N VAL A 149 2.07 -6.08 -10.91
CA VAL A 149 2.30 -7.55 -10.85
C VAL A 149 3.54 -7.85 -10.00
N MET A 150 4.62 -7.12 -10.24
CA MET A 150 5.89 -7.30 -9.54
C MET A 150 5.80 -7.02 -8.03
N LEU A 151 4.98 -6.07 -7.60
CA LEU A 151 4.78 -5.74 -6.19
C LEU A 151 3.77 -6.68 -5.52
N THR A 152 2.62 -6.88 -6.15
CA THR A 152 1.46 -7.54 -5.53
C THR A 152 1.62 -9.05 -5.44
N VAL A 153 2.23 -9.70 -6.45
CA VAL A 153 2.38 -11.16 -6.44
C VAL A 153 3.28 -11.62 -5.29
N PRO A 154 4.50 -11.07 -5.10
CA PRO A 154 5.31 -11.43 -3.96
C PRO A 154 4.70 -11.01 -2.63
N ASP A 155 4.09 -9.81 -2.52
CA ASP A 155 3.45 -9.37 -1.27
C ASP A 155 2.31 -10.31 -0.85
N PHE A 156 1.51 -10.79 -1.80
CA PHE A 156 0.42 -11.74 -1.55
C PHE A 156 0.93 -13.16 -1.24
N LEU A 157 1.96 -13.63 -1.95
CA LEU A 157 2.45 -15.01 -1.82
C LEU A 157 3.48 -15.20 -0.70
N PHE A 158 4.12 -14.13 -0.22
CA PHE A 158 5.19 -14.22 0.77
C PHE A 158 4.76 -14.92 2.06
N VAL A 159 3.63 -14.50 2.64
CA VAL A 159 3.14 -15.06 3.90
C VAL A 159 2.73 -16.52 3.75
N PRO A 160 1.90 -16.90 2.75
CA PRO A 160 1.61 -18.31 2.49
C PRO A 160 2.86 -19.16 2.23
N TYR A 161 3.83 -18.63 1.48
CA TYR A 161 5.05 -19.35 1.12
C TYR A 161 5.84 -19.80 2.35
N ILE A 162 6.06 -18.91 3.33
CA ILE A 162 6.81 -19.26 4.54
C ILE A 162 5.99 -20.11 5.53
N GLN A 163 4.66 -20.08 5.42
CA GLN A 163 3.75 -20.82 6.31
C GLN A 163 3.44 -22.23 5.82
N SER A 164 3.51 -22.47 4.50
CA SER A 164 3.29 -23.78 3.92
C SER A 164 4.46 -24.74 4.14
N ASP A 165 4.16 -26.04 4.06
CA ASP A 165 5.19 -27.08 3.97
C ASP A 165 6.13 -26.80 2.79
N PRO A 166 7.47 -26.92 2.93
CA PRO A 166 8.22 -27.51 4.05
C PRO A 166 8.68 -26.54 5.15
N PHE A 167 8.34 -25.24 5.05
CA PHE A 167 8.88 -24.22 5.96
C PHE A 167 8.06 -24.05 7.24
N ASN A 168 6.75 -24.32 7.19
CA ASN A 168 5.87 -24.51 8.34
C ASN A 168 5.95 -23.40 9.43
N ILE A 169 6.35 -22.17 9.09
CA ILE A 169 6.39 -21.06 10.06
C ILE A 169 4.96 -20.73 10.47
N SER A 170 4.70 -20.64 11.77
CA SER A 170 3.32 -20.42 12.23
C SER A 170 2.78 -19.03 11.83
N PRO A 171 1.44 -18.86 11.73
CA PRO A 171 0.84 -17.55 11.48
C PRO A 171 1.22 -16.50 12.53
N PHE A 172 1.33 -16.92 13.79
CA PHE A 172 1.73 -16.02 14.86
C PHE A 172 3.21 -15.63 14.73
N ALA A 173 4.11 -16.59 14.50
CA ALA A 173 5.54 -16.30 14.28
C ALA A 173 5.77 -15.41 13.05
N SER A 174 5.02 -15.64 11.96
CA SER A 174 5.05 -14.80 10.75
C SER A 174 4.65 -13.35 11.06
N SER A 175 3.62 -13.14 11.88
CA SER A 175 3.19 -11.80 12.31
C SER A 175 4.25 -11.10 13.16
N ILE A 176 4.89 -11.81 14.10
CA ILE A 176 6.01 -11.27 14.89
C ILE A 176 7.21 -10.94 13.99
N PHE A 177 7.52 -11.79 13.03
CA PHE A 177 8.56 -11.54 12.02
C PHE A 177 8.25 -10.26 11.22
N MET A 178 7.01 -10.07 10.77
CA MET A 178 6.58 -8.85 10.07
C MET A 178 6.63 -7.61 10.95
N ILE A 179 6.36 -7.71 12.26
CA ILE A 179 6.58 -6.60 13.21
C ILE A 179 8.08 -6.25 13.29
N MET A 180 8.94 -7.25 13.35
CA MET A 180 10.37 -7.04 13.58
C MET A 180 11.10 -6.48 12.35
N PHE A 181 10.74 -6.95 11.15
CA PHE A 181 11.46 -6.58 9.92
C PHE A 181 10.60 -5.83 8.92
N GLY A 182 9.34 -6.26 8.76
CA GLY A 182 8.42 -5.67 7.80
C GLY A 182 8.06 -4.22 8.14
N LEU A 183 7.63 -3.97 9.37
CA LEU A 183 7.24 -2.64 9.83
C LEU A 183 8.41 -1.65 9.78
N PRO A 184 9.61 -1.93 10.34
CA PRO A 184 10.71 -0.98 10.30
C PRO A 184 11.16 -0.68 8.88
N GLY A 185 11.26 -1.70 8.01
CA GLY A 185 11.59 -1.49 6.60
C GLY A 185 10.58 -0.57 5.92
N GLY A 186 9.31 -0.83 6.14
CA GLY A 186 8.20 -0.01 5.68
C GLY A 186 8.28 1.45 6.09
N LEU A 187 8.49 1.69 7.38
CA LEU A 187 8.59 3.03 7.97
C LEU A 187 9.84 3.78 7.50
N LEU A 188 10.98 3.08 7.37
CA LEU A 188 12.19 3.64 6.81
C LEU A 188 11.95 4.09 5.36
N GLY A 189 11.36 3.22 4.55
CA GLY A 189 11.02 3.51 3.17
C GLY A 189 10.05 4.67 3.02
N SER A 190 8.97 4.67 3.81
CA SER A 190 7.89 5.64 3.63
C SER A 190 8.13 6.97 4.33
N LEU A 191 8.74 7.02 5.51
CA LEU A 191 8.92 8.26 6.28
C LEU A 191 10.28 8.91 6.05
N VAL A 192 11.36 8.12 6.14
CA VAL A 192 12.73 8.65 6.04
C VAL A 192 13.04 9.02 4.60
N LEU A 193 12.75 8.12 3.65
CA LEU A 193 13.01 8.39 2.24
C LEU A 193 12.03 9.38 1.62
N ALA A 194 10.83 9.60 2.20
CA ALA A 194 9.92 10.66 1.72
C ALA A 194 10.54 12.05 1.79
N LYS A 195 11.14 12.41 2.93
CA LYS A 195 11.80 13.71 3.09
C LYS A 195 12.98 13.87 2.14
N LEU A 196 13.75 12.79 1.94
CA LEU A 196 14.83 12.77 0.95
C LEU A 196 14.28 12.99 -0.45
N SER A 197 13.19 12.29 -0.80
CA SER A 197 12.59 12.38 -2.12
C SER A 197 12.07 13.77 -2.43
N ASP A 198 11.33 14.39 -1.51
CA ASP A 198 10.86 15.78 -1.67
C ASP A 198 12.04 16.75 -1.82
N ARG A 199 13.11 16.59 -1.02
CA ARG A 199 14.32 17.43 -1.13
C ARG A 199 15.00 17.30 -2.49
N LEU A 200 15.09 16.09 -3.04
CA LEU A 200 15.68 15.85 -4.36
C LEU A 200 14.75 16.34 -5.48
N ALA A 201 13.44 16.13 -5.35
CA ALA A 201 12.45 16.56 -6.31
C ALA A 201 12.39 18.09 -6.45
N LYS A 202 12.58 18.83 -5.35
CA LYS A 202 12.69 20.31 -5.36
C LYS A 202 13.81 20.81 -6.27
N ARG A 203 14.88 20.03 -6.47
CA ARG A 203 15.96 20.38 -7.41
C ARG A 203 15.59 20.06 -8.85
N ASN A 204 14.98 18.89 -9.06
CA ASN A 204 14.49 18.47 -10.37
C ASN A 204 13.45 17.35 -10.20
N ILE A 205 12.26 17.53 -10.78
CA ILE A 205 11.17 16.54 -10.72
C ILE A 205 11.60 15.15 -11.27
N LYS A 206 12.54 15.11 -12.22
CA LYS A 206 13.11 13.87 -12.77
C LYS A 206 13.76 12.98 -11.70
N ASN A 207 14.19 13.55 -10.57
CA ASN A 207 14.76 12.77 -9.47
C ASN A 207 13.74 11.78 -8.89
N ARG A 208 12.43 12.08 -8.93
CA ARG A 208 11.40 11.12 -8.53
C ARG A 208 11.38 9.91 -9.47
N VAL A 209 11.57 10.12 -10.78
CA VAL A 209 11.63 9.04 -11.77
C VAL A 209 12.85 8.15 -11.51
N TYR A 210 14.00 8.73 -11.22
CA TYR A 210 15.19 7.95 -10.84
C TYR A 210 14.95 7.12 -9.57
N MET A 211 14.27 7.67 -8.56
CA MET A 211 13.94 6.93 -7.35
C MET A 211 12.98 5.76 -7.62
N ILE A 212 11.99 5.93 -8.50
CA ILE A 212 11.10 4.85 -8.95
C ILE A 212 11.89 3.75 -9.67
N VAL A 213 12.76 4.12 -10.62
CA VAL A 213 13.57 3.16 -11.38
C VAL A 213 14.52 2.39 -10.47
N ILE A 214 15.21 3.08 -9.56
CA ILE A 214 16.06 2.45 -8.53
C ILE A 214 15.23 1.49 -7.69
N SER A 215 13.99 1.86 -7.36
CA SER A 215 13.12 1.02 -6.55
C SER A 215 12.74 -0.26 -7.28
N ILE A 216 12.33 -0.16 -8.54
CA ILE A 216 11.95 -1.32 -9.35
C ILE A 216 13.17 -2.25 -9.52
N ILE A 217 14.34 -1.72 -9.88
CA ILE A 217 15.55 -2.54 -10.03
C ILE A 217 15.92 -3.22 -8.71
N GLY A 218 15.88 -2.49 -7.60
CA GLY A 218 16.18 -3.00 -6.26
C GLY A 218 15.21 -4.11 -5.84
N LEU A 219 13.90 -3.91 -6.05
CA LEU A 219 12.89 -4.91 -5.76
C LEU A 219 13.10 -6.19 -6.56
N PHE A 220 13.44 -6.08 -7.84
CA PHE A 220 13.69 -7.25 -8.68
C PHE A 220 14.88 -8.04 -8.14
N GLY A 221 15.98 -7.35 -7.83
CA GLY A 221 17.15 -7.97 -7.22
C GLY A 221 16.85 -8.65 -5.88
N PHE A 222 16.13 -7.97 -4.98
CA PHE A 222 15.80 -8.53 -3.67
C PHE A 222 14.83 -9.72 -3.74
N PHE A 223 13.82 -9.67 -4.61
CA PHE A 223 12.93 -10.83 -4.81
C PHE A 223 13.67 -12.02 -5.40
N MET A 224 14.59 -11.80 -6.36
CA MET A 224 15.44 -12.87 -6.86
C MET A 224 16.25 -13.50 -5.72
N ILE A 225 16.95 -12.69 -4.91
CA ILE A 225 17.73 -13.20 -3.77
C ILE A 225 16.83 -13.95 -2.78
N PHE A 226 15.63 -13.43 -2.51
CA PHE A 226 14.65 -14.06 -1.62
C PHE A 226 14.28 -15.48 -2.07
N PHE A 227 13.96 -15.70 -3.36
CA PHE A 227 13.58 -17.03 -3.85
C PHE A 227 14.75 -18.02 -3.95
N PHE A 228 15.99 -17.53 -4.02
CA PHE A 228 17.19 -18.38 -3.98
C PHE A 228 17.71 -18.63 -2.55
N LEU A 229 17.06 -18.07 -1.54
CA LEU A 229 17.47 -18.23 -0.15
C LEU A 229 17.15 -19.67 0.32
N PRO A 230 18.15 -20.46 0.79
CA PRO A 230 17.90 -21.83 1.26
C PRO A 230 17.26 -21.81 2.66
N LEU A 231 15.95 -21.60 2.70
CA LEU A 231 15.19 -21.61 3.95
C LEU A 231 15.18 -23.03 4.57
N PRO A 232 15.27 -23.12 5.91
CA PRO A 232 15.29 -24.42 6.59
C PRO A 232 13.91 -25.08 6.51
N HIS A 233 13.88 -26.39 6.25
CA HIS A 233 12.66 -27.18 6.40
C HIS A 233 12.39 -27.39 7.89
N LEU A 234 11.18 -27.06 8.33
CA LEU A 234 10.79 -27.12 9.73
C LEU A 234 9.60 -28.06 9.88
N ASN A 235 9.54 -28.76 11.01
CA ASN A 235 8.28 -29.35 11.43
C ASN A 235 7.38 -28.28 12.08
N VAL A 236 6.11 -28.62 12.30
CA VAL A 236 5.12 -27.69 12.87
C VAL A 236 5.53 -27.18 14.25
N ASP A 237 6.12 -28.02 15.10
CA ASP A 237 6.54 -27.64 16.45
C ASP A 237 7.70 -26.63 16.43
N GLN A 238 8.68 -26.83 15.55
CA GLN A 238 9.79 -25.90 15.32
C GLN A 238 9.29 -24.57 14.75
N GLY A 239 8.35 -24.60 13.79
CA GLY A 239 7.74 -23.40 13.21
C GLY A 239 6.85 -22.61 14.18
N ASN A 240 6.37 -23.24 15.25
CA ASN A 240 5.68 -22.58 16.35
C ASN A 240 6.64 -21.96 17.38
N ASN A 241 7.87 -22.45 17.48
CA ASN A 241 8.84 -22.00 18.47
C ASN A 241 9.62 -20.77 17.98
N ILE A 242 9.16 -19.58 18.37
CA ILE A 242 9.78 -18.30 18.04
C ILE A 242 11.26 -18.25 18.44
N GLY A 243 11.61 -18.73 19.64
CA GLY A 243 12.99 -18.73 20.11
C GLY A 243 13.91 -19.57 19.22
N PHE A 244 13.42 -20.72 18.76
CA PHE A 244 14.13 -21.57 17.81
C PHE A 244 14.26 -20.88 16.44
N LEU A 245 13.19 -20.30 15.90
CA LEU A 245 13.23 -19.59 14.61
C LEU A 245 14.29 -18.48 14.60
N PHE A 246 14.33 -17.64 15.63
CA PHE A 246 15.32 -16.56 15.74
C PHE A 246 16.73 -17.04 16.11
N SER A 247 16.92 -18.32 16.42
CA SER A 247 18.25 -18.91 16.54
C SER A 247 18.88 -19.24 15.18
N LEU A 248 18.07 -19.32 14.12
CA LEU A 248 18.52 -19.69 12.78
C LEU A 248 19.02 -18.46 12.01
N PRO A 249 20.28 -18.43 11.54
CA PRO A 249 20.82 -17.29 10.79
C PRO A 249 20.02 -16.96 9.52
N MET A 250 19.44 -17.98 8.88
CA MET A 250 18.63 -17.81 7.67
C MET A 250 17.38 -16.97 7.91
N ILE A 251 16.78 -17.01 9.11
CA ILE A 251 15.61 -16.20 9.45
C ILE A 251 16.01 -14.72 9.60
N TRP A 252 17.21 -14.43 10.11
CA TRP A 252 17.73 -13.06 10.15
C TRP A 252 18.03 -12.52 8.75
N LEU A 253 18.61 -13.34 7.88
CA LEU A 253 18.88 -12.96 6.50
C LEU A 253 17.56 -12.69 5.74
N LEU A 254 16.57 -13.56 5.93
CA LEU A 254 15.20 -13.36 5.44
C LEU A 254 14.59 -12.05 5.97
N GLY A 255 14.80 -11.77 7.27
CA GLY A 255 14.38 -10.55 7.93
C GLY A 255 14.98 -9.30 7.30
N ILE A 256 16.30 -9.27 7.13
CA ILE A 256 17.00 -8.16 6.49
C ILE A 256 16.51 -7.96 5.05
N LEU A 257 16.33 -9.02 4.29
CA LEU A 257 15.77 -8.94 2.93
C LEU A 257 14.35 -8.37 2.95
N THR A 258 13.50 -8.83 3.87
CA THR A 258 12.13 -8.32 4.02
C THR A 258 12.13 -6.82 4.36
N LEU A 259 13.02 -6.40 5.25
CA LEU A 259 13.21 -4.99 5.61
C LEU A 259 13.60 -4.16 4.38
N LEU A 260 14.58 -4.63 3.60
CA LEU A 260 15.04 -3.94 2.39
C LEU A 260 13.93 -3.87 1.33
N VAL A 261 13.24 -4.98 1.05
CA VAL A 261 12.09 -5.01 0.14
C VAL A 261 11.05 -3.98 0.56
N ARG A 262 10.64 -3.99 1.83
CA ARG A 262 9.63 -3.06 2.35
C ARG A 262 10.08 -1.60 2.28
N ALA A 263 11.35 -1.32 2.53
CA ALA A 263 11.91 0.02 2.38
C ALA A 263 11.85 0.51 0.93
N VAL A 264 12.17 -0.37 -0.02
CA VAL A 264 12.13 -0.02 -1.44
C VAL A 264 10.70 0.10 -1.98
N VAL A 265 9.77 -0.76 -1.55
CA VAL A 265 8.34 -0.58 -1.85
C VAL A 265 7.87 0.79 -1.33
N GLY A 266 8.25 1.16 -0.11
CA GLY A 266 7.97 2.48 0.45
C GLY A 266 8.47 3.62 -0.44
N LEU A 267 9.70 3.49 -0.97
CA LEU A 267 10.28 4.49 -1.86
C LEU A 267 9.51 4.64 -3.19
N TRP A 268 9.01 3.55 -3.76
CA TRP A 268 8.15 3.59 -4.94
C TRP A 268 6.81 4.28 -4.62
N SER A 269 6.13 3.84 -3.55
CA SER A 269 4.78 4.27 -3.19
C SER A 269 4.66 5.78 -2.92
N ILE A 270 5.72 6.40 -2.38
CA ILE A 270 5.73 7.85 -2.08
C ILE A 270 6.08 8.73 -3.29
N ASN A 271 6.55 8.15 -4.39
CA ASN A 271 7.00 8.88 -5.58
C ASN A 271 6.10 8.75 -6.79
N GLN A 272 5.43 7.60 -6.95
CA GLN A 272 4.57 7.35 -8.09
C GLN A 272 3.39 8.35 -8.15
N PRO A 273 2.60 8.55 -7.09
CA PRO A 273 1.45 9.46 -7.18
C PRO A 273 1.85 10.92 -7.47
N PRO A 274 2.88 11.52 -6.83
CA PRO A 274 3.30 12.88 -7.16
C PRO A 274 3.73 13.08 -8.61
N ILE A 275 4.35 12.08 -9.25
CA ILE A 275 4.70 12.17 -10.68
C ILE A 275 3.45 12.16 -11.55
N LEU A 276 2.52 11.25 -11.28
CA LEU A 276 1.27 11.16 -12.04
C LEU A 276 0.46 12.45 -11.93
N GLN A 277 0.43 13.04 -10.73
CA GLN A 277 -0.20 14.34 -10.47
C GLN A 277 0.49 15.50 -11.18
N ALA A 278 1.80 15.42 -11.43
CA ALA A 278 2.55 16.50 -12.09
C ALA A 278 2.39 16.51 -13.62
N ILE A 279 2.03 15.39 -14.23
CA ILE A 279 1.85 15.25 -15.69
C ILE A 279 0.39 15.36 -16.13
N ASN A 280 -0.55 15.41 -15.17
CA ASN A 280 -1.99 15.43 -15.41
C ASN A 280 -2.62 16.70 -14.85
N LEU A 281 -3.82 17.00 -15.36
CA LEU A 281 -4.64 18.09 -14.81
C LEU A 281 -5.11 17.72 -13.40
N PRO A 282 -5.40 18.68 -12.50
CA PRO A 282 -5.92 18.39 -11.16
C PRO A 282 -7.19 17.52 -11.14
N GLU A 283 -7.92 17.43 -12.26
CA GLU A 283 -9.11 16.60 -12.42
C GLU A 283 -8.85 15.18 -12.92
N ALA A 284 -7.64 14.89 -13.39
CA ALA A 284 -7.26 13.65 -14.07
C ALA A 284 -6.29 12.80 -13.23
#